data_AF-A0A7X0HT33-F1
#
_entry.id   AF-A0A7X0HT33-F1
#
_cell.length_a   1.000
_cell.length_b   1.000
_cell.length_c   1.000
_cell.angle_alpha   90.00
_cell.angle_beta   90.00
_cell.angle_gamma   90.00
#
_symmetry.space_group_name_H-M   'P 1'
#
loop_
_entity.id
_entity.type
_entity.pdbx_description
1 polymer ?
#
loop_
_entity_poly.entity_id
_entity_poly.type
_entity_poly.pdbx_seq_one_letter_code
_entity_poly.pdbx_strand_id
1 'polypeptide(L)'
;MLNTTKQLENEEIISDILKDIVVHSFEEIKDEDVLLCLECCDVDLEIATSNHFAFQEAIKVNFALDEFGDIVDLDEYRQLICELHHYFVELHKESGLFDFFPEGEYNVKGETRNLDSDMIAPKGRFYAPFEDAVIKQP
;
A
#
# COMPACT_ATOMS: atom_id res chain seq x y z
N MET A 1 -2.84 -12.40 10.60
CA MET A 1 -3.38 -11.44 11.56
C MET A 1 -2.69 -10.12 11.33
N LEU A 2 -3.44 -9.02 11.39
CA LEU A 2 -2.91 -7.67 11.42
C LEU A 2 -2.01 -7.53 12.65
N ASN A 3 -0.77 -7.10 12.45
CA ASN A 3 0.19 -6.94 13.52
C ASN A 3 0.03 -5.57 14.19
N THR A 4 -1.11 -5.37 14.86
CA THR A 4 -1.46 -4.12 15.52
C THR A 4 -1.21 -4.21 17.02
N THR A 5 -0.80 -3.10 17.64
CA THR A 5 -0.60 -3.03 19.10
C THR A 5 -1.93 -3.18 19.86
N LYS A 6 -3.01 -2.71 19.24
CA LYS A 6 -4.39 -2.89 19.71
C LYS A 6 -4.99 -4.17 19.13
N GLN A 7 -5.74 -4.91 19.94
CA GLN A 7 -6.59 -5.98 19.42
C GLN A 7 -7.81 -5.38 18.73
N LEU A 8 -8.00 -5.70 17.45
CA LEU A 8 -9.12 -5.20 16.65
C LEU A 8 -10.34 -6.13 16.79
N GLU A 9 -11.52 -5.54 16.98
CA GLU A 9 -12.78 -6.29 17.10
C GLU A 9 -13.22 -6.89 15.77
N ASN A 10 -12.87 -6.24 14.66
CA ASN A 10 -13.26 -6.57 13.30
C ASN A 10 -12.06 -6.70 12.35
N GLU A 11 -10.98 -7.31 12.83
CA GLU A 11 -9.71 -7.47 12.13
C GLU A 11 -9.85 -8.02 10.70
N GLU A 12 -10.67 -9.07 10.52
CA GLU A 12 -10.90 -9.70 9.20
C GLU A 12 -11.53 -8.72 8.21
N ILE A 13 -12.49 -7.90 8.67
CA ILE A 13 -13.17 -6.90 7.83
C ILE A 13 -12.18 -5.85 7.35
N ILE A 14 -11.32 -5.36 8.26
CA ILE A 14 -10.28 -4.38 7.91
C ILE A 14 -9.29 -5.00 6.92
N SER A 15 -8.83 -6.23 7.17
CA SER A 15 -7.91 -6.93 6.27
C SER A 15 -8.49 -7.11 4.86
N ASP A 16 -9.76 -7.47 4.74
CA ASP A 16 -10.40 -7.67 3.44
C ASP A 16 -10.59 -6.35 2.68
N ILE A 17 -10.99 -5.28 3.38
CA ILE A 17 -11.05 -3.93 2.77
C ILE A 17 -9.68 -3.53 2.23
N LEU A 18 -8.60 -3.73 2.99
CA LEU A 18 -7.25 -3.37 2.56
C LEU A 18 -6.81 -4.16 1.32
N LYS A 19 -7.09 -5.47 1.29
CA LYS A 19 -6.79 -6.31 0.10
C LYS A 19 -7.59 -5.85 -1.11
N ASP A 20 -8.87 -5.55 -0.95
CA ASP A 20 -9.72 -5.07 -2.04
C ASP A 20 -9.19 -3.75 -2.60
N ILE A 21 -8.72 -2.84 -1.74
CA ILE A 21 -8.06 -1.61 -2.18
C ILE A 21 -6.82 -1.92 -3.02
N VAL A 22 -5.92 -2.82 -2.56
CA VAL A 22 -4.72 -3.20 -3.34
C VAL A 22 -5.09 -3.78 -4.71
N VAL A 23 -6.10 -4.66 -4.76
CA VAL A 23 -6.60 -5.23 -6.02
C VAL A 23 -7.15 -4.14 -6.93
N HIS A 24 -7.95 -3.22 -6.41
CA HIS A 24 -8.49 -2.11 -7.19
C HIS A 24 -7.40 -1.17 -7.71
N SER A 25 -6.45 -0.79 -6.87
CA SER A 25 -5.30 0.00 -7.28
C SER A 25 -4.52 -0.68 -8.40
N PHE A 26 -4.25 -1.99 -8.29
CA PHE A 26 -3.64 -2.74 -9.38
C PHE A 26 -4.46 -2.69 -10.66
N GLU A 27 -5.77 -2.93 -10.60
CA GLU A 27 -6.63 -2.94 -11.78
C GLU A 27 -6.65 -1.59 -12.53
N GLU A 28 -6.47 -0.48 -11.83
CA GLU A 28 -6.37 0.86 -12.42
C GLU A 28 -5.07 1.06 -13.21
N ILE A 29 -3.95 0.51 -12.73
CA ILE A 29 -2.63 0.77 -13.31
C ILE A 29 -1.99 -0.44 -14.00
N LYS A 30 -2.62 -1.62 -14.01
CA LYS A 30 -2.07 -2.85 -14.59
C LYS A 30 -1.64 -2.69 -16.05
N ASP A 31 -2.30 -1.76 -16.74
CA ASP A 31 -2.07 -1.48 -18.14
C ASP A 31 -1.08 -0.34 -18.41
N GLU A 32 -0.57 0.29 -17.35
CA GLU A 32 0.29 1.46 -17.39
C GLU A 32 1.75 1.12 -17.06
N ASP A 33 2.66 1.90 -17.62
CA ASP A 33 4.09 1.80 -17.34
C ASP A 33 4.43 2.73 -16.17
N VAL A 34 3.93 2.39 -14.98
CA VAL A 34 4.11 3.18 -13.75
C VAL A 34 5.00 2.46 -12.74
N LEU A 35 5.84 3.25 -12.07
CA LEU A 35 6.62 2.85 -10.90
C LEU A 35 6.10 3.63 -9.70
N LEU A 36 5.88 2.95 -8.58
CA LEU A 36 5.39 3.55 -7.34
C LEU A 36 6.45 3.36 -6.24
N CYS A 37 6.82 4.46 -5.59
CA CYS A 37 7.75 4.45 -4.47
C CYS A 37 7.01 4.10 -3.17
N LEU A 38 7.46 3.05 -2.48
CA LEU A 38 6.85 2.59 -1.22
C LEU A 38 7.17 3.48 -0.02
N GLU A 39 8.27 4.23 -0.09
CA GLU A 39 8.69 5.16 0.96
C GLU A 39 8.17 6.59 0.73
N CYS A 40 7.51 6.80 -0.40
CA CYS A 40 6.91 8.06 -0.81
C CYS A 40 5.38 7.98 -0.69
N CYS A 41 4.69 9.10 -0.92
CA CYS A 41 3.24 9.17 -0.89
C CYS A 41 2.53 8.44 -2.05
N ASP A 42 3.25 7.68 -2.89
CA ASP A 42 2.66 6.94 -4.02
C ASP A 42 1.82 5.75 -3.54
N VAL A 43 2.23 5.12 -2.42
CA VAL A 43 1.47 4.05 -1.76
C VAL A 43 1.13 4.50 -0.34
N ASP A 44 0.10 5.32 -0.23
CA ASP A 44 -0.34 5.91 1.04
C ASP A 44 -1.75 5.46 1.42
N LEU A 45 -1.85 4.77 2.56
CA LEU A 45 -3.12 4.27 3.09
C LEU A 45 -4.13 5.38 3.39
N GLU A 46 -3.71 6.51 3.97
CA GLU A 46 -4.64 7.59 4.33
C GLU A 46 -5.20 8.24 3.06
N ILE A 47 -4.37 8.42 2.03
CA ILE A 47 -4.83 8.92 0.73
C ILE A 47 -5.79 7.91 0.08
N ALA A 48 -5.40 6.63 0.02
CA ALA A 48 -6.20 5.56 -0.58
C ALA A 48 -7.55 5.37 0.11
N THR A 49 -7.64 5.66 1.41
CA THR A 49 -8.85 5.48 2.22
C THR A 49 -9.58 6.78 2.56
N SER A 50 -9.11 7.93 2.07
CA SER A 50 -9.65 9.26 2.37
C SER A 50 -11.14 9.40 2.04
N ASN A 51 -11.61 8.71 0.99
CA ASN A 51 -13.01 8.67 0.59
C ASN A 51 -13.64 7.26 0.76
N HIS A 52 -12.96 6.35 1.45
CA HIS A 52 -13.40 4.97 1.61
C HIS A 52 -14.26 4.81 2.88
N PHE A 53 -15.55 5.14 2.77
CA PHE A 53 -16.47 5.16 3.92
C PHE A 53 -16.49 3.84 4.72
N ALA A 54 -16.46 2.70 4.03
CA ALA A 54 -16.45 1.39 4.69
C ALA A 54 -15.19 1.17 5.55
N PHE A 55 -14.05 1.75 5.13
CA PHE A 55 -12.82 1.67 5.91
C PHE A 55 -12.96 2.52 7.17
N GLN A 56 -13.41 3.77 7.01
CA GLN A 56 -13.59 4.70 8.14
C GLN A 56 -14.53 4.13 9.20
N GLU A 57 -15.67 3.56 8.78
CA GLU A 57 -16.60 2.93 9.72
C GLU A 57 -16.00 1.66 10.37
N ALA A 58 -15.27 0.85 9.61
CA ALA A 58 -14.59 -0.32 10.16
C ALA A 58 -13.54 0.07 11.21
N ILE A 59 -12.81 1.17 11.02
CA ILE A 59 -11.87 1.68 12.01
C ILE A 59 -12.61 2.13 13.28
N LYS A 60 -13.67 2.93 13.15
CA LYS A 60 -14.43 3.48 14.28
C LYS A 60 -14.99 2.43 15.24
N VAL A 61 -15.31 1.22 14.75
CA VAL A 61 -15.75 0.09 15.60
C VAL A 61 -14.76 -0.21 16.73
N ASN A 62 -13.47 0.09 16.53
CA ASN A 62 -12.42 -0.19 17.50
C ASN A 62 -12.22 0.93 18.53
N PHE A 63 -12.97 2.03 18.46
CA PHE A 63 -12.76 3.22 19.29
C PHE A 63 -14.02 3.66 20.03
N ALA A 64 -13.81 4.35 21.15
CA ALA A 64 -14.87 5.13 21.76
C ALA A 64 -15.13 6.37 20.90
N LEU A 65 -16.41 6.64 20.66
CA LEU A 65 -16.87 7.81 19.90
C LEU A 65 -17.49 8.84 20.83
N ASP A 66 -17.36 10.11 20.47
CA ASP A 66 -18.06 11.21 21.14
C ASP A 66 -19.53 11.35 20.68
N GLU A 67 -20.20 12.41 21.13
CA GLU A 67 -21.61 12.65 20.78
C GLU A 67 -21.84 12.99 19.30
N PHE A 68 -20.78 13.33 18.56
CA PHE A 68 -20.80 13.63 17.13
C PHE A 68 -20.36 12.43 16.27
N GLY A 69 -19.92 11.34 16.91
CA GLY A 69 -19.45 10.13 16.22
C GLY A 69 -17.97 10.18 15.83
N ASP A 70 -17.19 11.08 16.44
CA ASP A 70 -15.76 11.24 16.23
C ASP A 70 -14.96 10.43 17.24
N ILE A 71 -13.79 9.94 16.82
CA ILE A 71 -12.90 9.15 17.67
C ILE A 71 -12.31 10.03 18.78
N VAL A 72 -12.48 9.60 20.03
CA VAL A 72 -12.03 10.35 21.21
C VAL A 72 -10.51 10.28 21.39
N ASP A 73 -9.90 9.11 21.19
CA ASP A 73 -8.45 8.90 21.35
C ASP A 73 -7.73 8.99 20.01
N LEU A 74 -7.30 10.21 19.66
CA LEU A 74 -6.62 10.49 18.39
C LEU A 74 -5.20 9.95 18.32
N ASP A 75 -4.54 9.77 19.47
CA ASP A 75 -3.17 9.24 19.50
C ASP A 75 -3.19 7.73 19.25
N GLU A 76 -4.13 6.99 19.85
CA GLU A 76 -4.34 5.58 19.56
C GLU A 76 -4.80 5.37 18.10
N TYR A 77 -5.68 6.25 17.59
CA TYR A 77 -6.09 6.23 16.19
C TYR A 77 -4.90 6.38 15.24
N ARG A 78 -4.05 7.40 15.45
CA ARG A 78 -2.85 7.61 14.61
C ARG A 78 -1.91 6.43 14.65
N GLN A 79 -1.70 5.85 15.82
CA GLN A 79 -0.87 4.66 15.97
C GLN A 79 -1.44 3.50 15.15
N LEU A 80 -2.75 3.26 15.21
CA LEU A 80 -3.39 2.22 14.40
C LEU A 80 -3.23 2.47 12.90
N ILE A 81 -3.46 3.69 12.43
CA ILE A 81 -3.31 4.02 11.01
C ILE A 81 -1.87 3.80 10.54
N CYS A 82 -0.87 4.17 11.33
CA CYS A 82 0.54 3.87 11.04
C CYS A 82 0.79 2.36 10.93
N GLU A 83 0.27 1.55 11.85
CA GLU A 83 0.43 0.09 11.84
C GLU A 83 -0.25 -0.55 10.63
N LEU A 84 -1.47 -0.09 10.30
CA LEU A 84 -2.20 -0.54 9.11
C LEU A 84 -1.52 -0.11 7.82
N HIS A 85 -0.86 1.05 7.79
CA HIS A 85 -0.07 1.49 6.65
C HIS A 85 1.09 0.53 6.36
N HIS A 86 1.84 0.12 7.39
CA HIS A 86 2.91 -0.87 7.21
C HIS A 86 2.36 -2.19 6.65
N TYR A 87 1.22 -2.65 7.18
CA TYR A 87 0.56 -3.84 6.65
C TYR A 87 0.08 -3.65 5.20
N PHE A 88 -0.45 -2.48 4.85
CA PHE A 88 -0.89 -2.13 3.51
C PHE A 88 0.27 -2.15 2.49
N VAL A 89 1.45 -1.67 2.89
CA VAL A 89 2.67 -1.78 2.07
C VAL A 89 3.07 -3.24 1.86
N GLU A 90 3.07 -4.05 2.91
CA GLU A 90 3.38 -5.48 2.79
C GLU A 90 2.35 -6.24 1.92
N LEU A 91 1.07 -5.86 1.98
CA LEU A 91 0.05 -6.40 1.08
C LEU A 91 0.39 -6.16 -0.40
N HIS A 92 0.92 -4.99 -0.77
CA HIS A 92 1.33 -4.73 -2.14
C HIS A 92 2.44 -5.71 -2.57
N LYS A 93 3.46 -5.90 -1.73
CA LYS A 93 4.59 -6.80 -1.98
C LYS A 93 4.16 -8.26 -2.09
N GLU A 94 3.26 -8.72 -1.21
CA GLU A 94 2.88 -10.13 -1.09
C GLU A 94 1.68 -10.53 -1.98
N SER A 95 0.92 -9.57 -2.51
CA SER A 95 -0.28 -9.82 -3.34
C SER A 95 0.00 -10.68 -4.59
N GLY A 96 1.24 -10.65 -5.09
CA GLY A 96 1.61 -11.24 -6.36
C GLY A 96 1.06 -10.49 -7.58
N LEU A 97 0.48 -9.30 -7.39
CA LEU A 97 0.00 -8.37 -8.42
C LEU A 97 1.06 -7.36 -8.86
N PHE A 98 2.00 -7.06 -7.97
CA PHE A 98 3.09 -6.13 -8.22
C PHE A 98 4.44 -6.86 -8.22
N ASP A 99 5.36 -6.41 -9.06
CA ASP A 99 6.77 -6.75 -8.93
C ASP A 99 7.41 -5.77 -7.94
N PHE A 100 8.12 -6.31 -6.96
CA PHE A 100 8.83 -5.55 -5.94
C PHE A 100 10.32 -5.42 -6.28
N PHE A 101 10.81 -4.19 -6.25
CA PHE A 101 12.18 -3.83 -6.54
C PHE A 101 12.81 -3.16 -5.30
N PRO A 102 13.64 -3.87 -4.53
CA PRO A 102 14.30 -3.27 -3.38
C PRO A 102 15.30 -2.19 -3.77
N GLU A 103 15.62 -1.27 -2.87
CA GLU A 103 16.74 -0.35 -3.05
C GLU A 103 18.06 -1.08 -3.38
N GLY A 104 18.93 -0.43 -4.17
CA GLY A 104 20.26 -0.97 -4.51
C GLY A 104 20.66 -0.88 -5.97
N GLU A 105 21.64 -1.70 -6.35
CA GLU A 105 22.27 -1.68 -7.68
C GLU A 105 21.54 -2.56 -8.70
N TYR A 106 21.21 -1.98 -9.85
CA TYR A 106 20.56 -2.64 -10.98
C TYR A 106 21.37 -2.48 -12.26
N ASN A 107 21.36 -3.51 -13.12
CA ASN A 107 21.88 -3.38 -14.47
C ASN A 107 20.75 -3.07 -15.45
N VAL A 108 20.82 -1.89 -16.07
CA VAL A 108 19.85 -1.43 -17.07
C VAL A 108 20.59 -1.21 -18.39
N LYS A 109 20.36 -2.09 -19.37
CA LYS A 109 20.97 -2.00 -20.72
C LYS A 109 22.51 -1.94 -20.69
N GLY A 110 23.14 -2.61 -19.73
CA GLY A 110 24.60 -2.63 -19.58
C GLY A 110 25.15 -1.52 -18.69
N GLU A 111 24.32 -0.60 -18.19
CA GLU A 111 24.70 0.43 -17.23
C GLU A 111 24.30 0.03 -15.82
N THR A 112 25.22 0.12 -14.87
CA THR A 112 24.90 0.00 -13.44
C THR A 112 24.26 1.31 -12.98
N ARG A 113 23.07 1.22 -12.40
CA ARG A 113 22.32 2.34 -11.81
C ARG A 113 21.89 1.99 -10.40
N ASN A 114 21.86 2.99 -9.53
CA ASN A 114 21.39 2.84 -8.16
C ASN A 114 19.93 3.29 -8.08
N LEU A 115 19.14 2.50 -7.35
CA LEU A 115 17.83 2.86 -6.87
C LEU A 115 17.95 3.28 -5.41
N ASP A 116 17.43 4.46 -5.09
CA ASP A 116 17.56 5.06 -3.75
C ASP A 116 16.42 4.71 -2.80
N SER A 117 15.35 4.05 -3.27
CA SER A 117 14.18 3.69 -2.46
C SER A 117 13.47 2.47 -3.01
N ASP A 118 12.80 1.71 -2.15
CA ASP A 118 11.97 0.58 -2.54
C ASP A 118 10.83 0.99 -3.51
N MET A 119 10.70 0.26 -4.61
CA MET A 119 9.71 0.51 -5.66
C MET A 119 8.84 -0.71 -5.93
N ILE A 120 7.61 -0.48 -6.37
CA ILE A 120 6.75 -1.50 -6.97
C ILE A 120 6.31 -1.08 -8.38
N ALA A 121 6.02 -2.06 -9.21
CA ALA A 121 5.38 -1.84 -10.51
C ALA A 121 4.33 -2.91 -10.78
N PRO A 122 3.35 -2.67 -11.67
CA PRO A 122 2.45 -3.73 -12.10
C PRO A 122 3.24 -4.92 -12.65
N LYS A 123 2.84 -6.12 -12.24
CA LYS A 123 3.60 -7.33 -12.53
C LYS A 123 3.83 -7.55 -14.03
N GLY A 124 5.07 -7.85 -14.37
CA GLY A 124 5.51 -8.15 -15.73
C GLY A 124 5.66 -6.93 -16.64
N ARG A 125 5.56 -5.70 -16.10
CA ARG A 125 5.77 -4.46 -16.87
C ARG A 125 7.22 -4.03 -16.95
N PHE A 126 8.00 -4.26 -15.90
CA PHE A 126 9.39 -3.78 -15.80
C PHE A 126 10.33 -4.94 -15.48
N TYR A 127 11.54 -4.90 -16.02
CA TYR A 127 12.61 -5.82 -15.61
C TYR A 127 13.56 -5.19 -14.58
N ALA A 128 13.48 -3.88 -14.38
CA ALA A 128 14.20 -3.09 -13.39
C ALA A 128 13.40 -1.81 -13.07
N PRO A 129 13.59 -1.17 -11.90
CA PRO A 129 12.78 -0.04 -11.43
C PRO A 129 13.18 1.29 -12.08
N PHE A 130 13.18 1.35 -13.41
CA PHE A 130 13.51 2.55 -14.19
C PHE A 130 12.54 2.70 -15.36
N GLU A 131 12.15 3.94 -15.69
CA GLU A 131 11.20 4.25 -16.77
C GLU A 131 11.60 3.64 -18.12
N ASP A 132 12.90 3.52 -18.39
CA ASP A 132 13.41 2.97 -19.65
C ASP A 132 13.64 1.44 -19.62
N ALA A 133 13.30 0.78 -18.51
CA ALA A 133 13.42 -0.65 -18.27
C ALA A 133 12.09 -1.41 -18.40
N VAL A 134 11.17 -0.89 -19.23
CA VAL A 134 9.90 -1.54 -19.59
C VAL A 134 10.16 -2.81 -20.42
N ILE A 135 9.49 -3.89 -20.06
CA ILE A 135 9.42 -5.12 -20.84
C ILE A 135 8.53 -4.83 -22.04
N LYS A 136 9.14 -4.59 -23.20
CA LYS A 136 8.37 -4.40 -24.44
C LYS A 136 7.51 -5.64 -24.68
N GLN A 137 6.20 -5.47 -24.63
CA GLN A 137 5.27 -6.50 -25.08
C GLN A 137 5.53 -6.75 -26.58
N PRO A 138 5.58 -8.02 -27.04
CA PRO A 138 5.88 -8.38 -28.42
C PRO A 138 4.85 -7.87 -29.43
#